data_AF-A0A8D8BV78-F1
#
_entry.id   AF-A0A8D8BV78-F1
#
_cell.length_a   1.000
_cell.length_b   1.000
_cell.length_c   1.000
_cell.angle_alpha   90.00
_cell.angle_beta   90.00
_cell.angle_gamma   90.00
#
_symmetry.space_group_name_H-M   'P 1'
#
loop_
_entity.id
_entity.type
_entity.pdbx_description
1 polymer ?
#
loop_
_entity_poly.entity_id
_entity_poly.type
_entity_poly.pdbx_seq_one_letter_code
_entity_poly.pdbx_strand_id
1 'polypeptide(L)'
;HCLIDKRNQPPDTVRLGDLDLFSAEDDTYAQQLKIVKILRHPEHTFSASYHDVALLKLERNVTLDQTVIPACLWSDGEVRFREMVATGWGNTGFGTIVSTRIYTVTLTSVSL
;
A
#
# COMPACT_ATOMS: atom_id res chain seq x y z
N HIS A 1 -4.43 1.59 -10.99
CA HIS A 1 -3.79 2.92 -11.14
C HIS A 1 -2.29 2.95 -10.77
N CYS A 2 -1.81 2.37 -9.67
CA CYS A 2 -0.38 2.48 -9.21
C CYS A 2 0.70 1.80 -10.08
N LEU A 3 0.35 1.14 -11.18
CA LEU A 3 1.28 0.29 -11.93
C LEU A 3 2.12 1.02 -12.98
N ILE A 4 1.88 2.31 -13.16
CA ILE A 4 2.62 3.17 -14.08
C ILE A 4 2.71 4.56 -13.47
N ASP A 5 3.90 5.15 -13.50
CA ASP A 5 4.11 6.55 -13.12
C ASP A 5 3.83 7.51 -14.29
N LYS A 6 4.11 8.81 -14.10
CA LYS A 6 3.96 9.84 -15.14
C LYS A 6 4.87 9.64 -16.36
N ARG A 7 5.89 8.78 -16.23
CA ARG A 7 6.85 8.42 -17.28
C ARG A 7 6.54 7.04 -17.87
N ASN A 8 5.39 6.46 -17.54
CA ASN A 8 4.94 5.15 -17.97
C ASN A 8 5.87 4.01 -17.51
N GLN A 9 6.54 4.18 -16.37
CA GLN A 9 7.42 3.17 -15.77
C GLN A 9 6.69 2.42 -14.66
N PRO A 10 6.77 1.07 -14.63
CA PRO A 10 6.22 0.29 -13.55
C PRO A 10 7.09 0.40 -12.29
N PRO A 11 6.52 0.20 -11.09
CA PRO A 11 7.31 0.06 -9.88
C PRO A 11 8.20 -1.19 -9.99
N ASP A 12 9.42 -1.09 -9.45
CA ASP A 12 10.41 -2.18 -9.47
C ASP A 12 10.71 -2.75 -8.07
N THR A 13 10.26 -2.08 -7.02
CA THR A 13 10.66 -2.33 -5.64
C THR A 13 9.49 -2.18 -4.67
N VAL A 14 9.46 -3.02 -3.64
CA VAL A 14 8.60 -2.89 -2.45
C VAL A 14 9.48 -2.71 -1.23
N ARG A 15 9.10 -1.79 -0.34
CA ARG A 15 9.72 -1.56 0.95
C ARG A 15 8.72 -1.84 2.08
N LEU A 16 9.12 -2.62 3.08
CA LEU A 16 8.29 -3.07 4.20
C LEU A 16 8.99 -2.78 5.53
N GLY A 17 8.22 -2.62 6.61
CA GLY A 17 8.75 -2.50 7.98
C GLY A 17 9.36 -1.14 8.33
N ASP A 18 9.14 -0.14 7.49
CA ASP A 18 9.62 1.23 7.65
C ASP A 18 8.55 2.12 8.31
N LEU A 19 8.94 3.10 9.13
CA LEU A 19 8.05 4.11 9.69
C LEU A 19 8.33 5.51 9.12
N ASP A 20 9.58 5.83 8.74
CA ASP A 20 10.03 7.10 8.18
C ASP A 20 10.74 6.93 6.82
N LEU A 21 10.01 7.17 5.72
CA LEU A 21 10.51 6.94 4.35
C LEU A 21 11.74 7.78 3.96
N PHE A 22 12.10 8.80 4.74
CA PHE A 22 13.21 9.70 4.45
C PHE A 22 14.35 9.61 5.48
N SER A 23 14.24 8.70 6.45
CA SER A 23 15.27 8.40 7.43
C SER A 23 15.72 6.94 7.30
N ALA A 24 16.94 6.66 7.75
CA ALA A 24 17.40 5.28 7.94
C ALA A 24 17.60 4.94 9.42
N GLU A 25 17.21 5.84 10.32
CA GLU A 25 17.38 5.66 11.77
C GLU A 25 16.48 4.54 12.32
N ASP A 26 15.32 4.32 11.71
CA ASP A 26 14.34 3.28 12.06
C ASP A 26 14.40 2.03 11.17
N ASP A 27 15.36 1.97 10.24
CA ASP A 27 15.49 0.91 9.22
C ASP A 27 15.95 -0.46 9.71
N THR A 28 16.09 -0.65 11.02
CA THR A 28 16.69 -1.88 11.60
C THR A 28 16.03 -3.15 11.06
N TYR A 29 14.72 -3.10 10.76
CA TYR A 29 13.92 -4.20 10.22
C TYR A 29 13.35 -3.91 8.83
N ALA A 30 13.74 -2.79 8.21
CA ALA A 30 13.24 -2.42 6.89
C ALA A 30 13.73 -3.42 5.83
N GLN A 31 12.82 -3.87 4.97
CA GLN A 31 13.11 -4.82 3.91
C GLN A 31 12.80 -4.20 2.56
N GLN A 32 13.78 -4.20 1.66
CA GLN A 32 13.63 -3.71 0.29
C GLN A 32 13.81 -4.86 -0.70
N LEU A 33 12.76 -5.14 -1.48
CA LEU A 33 12.65 -6.33 -2.33
C LEU A 33 12.26 -5.95 -3.75
N LYS A 34 12.91 -6.54 -4.75
CA LYS A 34 12.53 -6.35 -6.14
C LYS A 34 11.19 -7.03 -6.46
N ILE A 35 10.45 -6.39 -7.36
CA ILE A 35 9.25 -6.94 -7.99
C ILE A 35 9.68 -7.73 -9.22
N VAL A 36 9.38 -9.04 -9.24
CA VAL A 36 9.71 -9.94 -10.36
C VAL A 36 8.52 -10.22 -11.27
N LYS A 37 7.30 -9.92 -10.82
CA LYS A 37 6.09 -10.03 -11.64
C LYS A 37 5.00 -9.10 -11.15
N ILE A 38 4.31 -8.45 -12.08
CA ILE A 38 3.11 -7.67 -11.81
C ILE A 38 1.92 -8.39 -12.46
N LEU A 39 0.88 -8.66 -11.68
CA LEU A 39 -0.35 -9.32 -12.10
C LEU A 39 -1.51 -8.33 -11.91
N ARG A 40 -1.79 -7.55 -12.95
CA ARG A 40 -2.92 -6.61 -12.98
C ARG A 40 -4.23 -7.39 -13.17
N HIS A 41 -5.31 -6.94 -12.53
CA HIS A 41 -6.62 -7.54 -12.77
C HIS A 41 -6.93 -7.54 -14.28
N PRO A 42 -7.34 -8.67 -14.90
CA PRO A 42 -7.52 -8.78 -16.35
C PRO A 42 -8.47 -7.73 -16.94
N GLU A 43 -9.50 -7.36 -16.18
CA GLU A 43 -10.54 -6.40 -16.60
C GLU A 43 -10.22 -4.94 -16.25
N HIS A 44 -9.08 -4.66 -15.60
CA HIS A 44 -8.73 -3.27 -15.27
C HIS A 44 -8.31 -2.49 -16.52
N THR A 45 -8.81 -1.25 -16.64
CA THR A 45 -8.38 -0.28 -17.65
C THR A 45 -7.95 1.01 -16.96
N PHE A 46 -6.95 1.72 -17.48
CA PHE A 46 -6.46 2.96 -16.86
C PHE A 46 -7.45 4.13 -16.97
N SER A 47 -8.42 4.02 -17.87
CA SER A 47 -9.50 5.00 -18.07
C SER A 47 -10.65 4.86 -17.07
N ALA A 48 -10.67 3.80 -16.25
CA ALA A 48 -11.76 3.53 -15.32
C ALA A 48 -11.25 3.10 -13.95
N SER A 49 -11.99 3.46 -12.89
CA SER A 49 -11.68 3.06 -11.52
C SER A 49 -12.13 1.62 -11.17
N TYR A 50 -12.78 0.93 -12.09
CA TYR A 50 -13.23 -0.45 -11.88
C TYR A 50 -12.05 -1.43 -11.90
N HIS A 51 -12.17 -2.49 -11.09
CA HIS A 51 -11.17 -3.56 -10.95
C HIS A 51 -9.75 -3.05 -10.63
N ASP A 52 -9.66 -1.96 -9.89
CA ASP A 52 -8.38 -1.29 -9.60
C ASP A 52 -7.59 -2.03 -8.51
N VAL A 53 -7.09 -3.21 -8.86
CA VAL A 53 -6.31 -4.11 -8.00
C VAL A 53 -5.26 -4.85 -8.81
N ALA A 54 -4.12 -5.12 -8.19
CA ALA A 54 -3.03 -5.90 -8.77
C ALA A 54 -2.25 -6.64 -7.69
N LEU A 55 -1.62 -7.76 -8.07
CA LEU A 55 -0.68 -8.49 -7.22
C LEU A 55 0.76 -8.25 -7.67
N LEU A 56 1.67 -8.07 -6.72
CA LEU A 56 3.10 -7.93 -6.94
C LEU A 56 3.80 -9.19 -6.41
N LYS A 57 4.50 -9.92 -7.29
CA LYS A 57 5.36 -11.03 -6.89
C LYS A 57 6.75 -10.49 -6.59
N LEU A 58 7.23 -10.74 -5.37
CA LEU A 58 8.56 -10.33 -4.92
C LEU A 58 9.62 -11.38 -5.31
N GLU A 59 10.88 -10.95 -5.41
CA GLU A 59 12.01 -11.81 -5.78
C GLU A 59 12.28 -12.95 -4.79
N ARG A 60 11.87 -12.77 -3.53
CA ARG A 60 11.94 -13.77 -2.46
C ARG A 60 10.81 -13.57 -1.46
N ASN A 61 10.64 -14.54 -0.57
CA ASN A 61 9.73 -14.42 0.56
C ASN A 61 10.18 -13.30 1.49
N VAL A 62 9.21 -12.57 2.05
CA VAL A 62 9.42 -11.56 3.08
C VAL A 62 9.77 -12.25 4.40
N THR A 63 10.72 -11.71 5.16
CA THR A 63 10.98 -12.16 6.52
C THR A 63 9.93 -11.57 7.44
N LEU A 64 9.19 -12.42 8.17
CA LEU A 64 8.22 -11.92 9.14
C LEU A 64 8.89 -11.64 10.48
N ASP A 65 8.52 -10.52 11.09
CA ASP A 65 9.02 -10.08 12.38
C ASP A 65 7.98 -9.18 13.07
N GLN A 66 8.40 -8.39 14.06
CA GLN A 66 7.51 -7.50 14.81
C GLN A 66 7.04 -6.28 14.02
N THR A 67 7.72 -5.90 12.92
CA THR A 67 7.38 -4.75 12.08
C THR A 67 6.77 -5.17 10.74
N VAL A 68 6.98 -6.42 10.32
CA VAL A 68 6.46 -6.97 9.05
C VAL A 68 5.58 -8.20 9.28
N ILE A 69 4.27 -8.00 9.20
CA ILE A 69 3.25 -9.04 9.28
C ILE A 69 2.24 -8.93 8.12
N PRO A 70 1.68 -10.05 7.63
CA PRO A 70 0.66 -10.00 6.59
C PRO A 70 -0.69 -9.50 7.13
N ALA A 71 -1.41 -8.73 6.33
CA ALA A 71 -2.80 -8.37 6.60
C ALA A 71 -3.75 -9.53 6.25
N CYS A 72 -4.89 -9.62 6.94
CA CYS A 72 -5.95 -10.56 6.61
C CYS A 72 -6.72 -10.09 5.37
N LEU A 73 -7.06 -11.03 4.48
CA LEU A 73 -7.98 -10.77 3.37
C LEU A 73 -9.42 -11.00 3.83
N TRP A 74 -10.29 -10.02 3.57
CA TRP A 74 -11.73 -10.17 3.80
C TRP A 74 -12.37 -10.90 2.61
N SER A 75 -13.09 -11.98 2.87
CA SER A 75 -13.71 -12.82 1.83
C SER A 75 -15.24 -12.81 1.86
N ASP A 76 -15.85 -12.09 2.80
CA ASP A 76 -17.30 -11.95 2.87
C ASP A 76 -17.78 -10.86 1.90
N GLY A 77 -18.98 -11.03 1.34
CA GLY A 77 -19.61 -10.06 0.46
C GLY A 77 -20.11 -8.81 1.18
N GLU A 78 -20.23 -8.86 2.52
CA GLU A 78 -20.64 -7.74 3.34
C GLU A 78 -19.51 -7.23 4.23
N VAL A 79 -19.36 -5.91 4.30
CA VAL A 79 -18.45 -5.23 5.24
C VAL A 79 -19.30 -4.66 6.36
N ARG A 80 -19.31 -5.34 7.52
CA ARG A 80 -20.16 -4.97 8.68
C ARG A 80 -19.43 -4.10 9.71
N PHE A 81 -18.22 -3.65 9.41
CA PHE A 81 -17.43 -2.81 10.30
C PHE A 81 -17.93 -1.37 10.27
N ARG A 82 -18.22 -0.82 11.45
CA ARG A 82 -18.64 0.59 11.61
C ARG A 82 -17.47 1.56 11.54
N GLU A 83 -16.30 1.08 11.94
CA GLU A 83 -15.07 1.84 11.97
C GLU A 83 -14.04 1.14 11.11
N MET A 84 -13.31 1.94 10.34
CA MET A 84 -12.20 1.50 9.51
C MET A 84 -11.00 2.36 9.82
N VAL A 85 -9.82 1.83 9.56
CA VAL A 85 -8.57 2.53 9.79
C VAL A 85 -7.84 2.67 8.47
N ALA A 86 -7.52 3.90 8.09
CA ALA A 86 -6.65 4.17 6.95
C ALA A 86 -5.28 4.59 7.46
N THR A 87 -4.23 4.05 6.84
CA THR A 87 -2.84 4.33 7.22
C THR A 87 -1.99 4.63 5.99
N GLY A 88 -0.98 5.48 6.15
CA GLY A 88 0.01 5.76 5.12
C GLY A 88 0.82 7.03 5.37
N TRP A 89 1.73 7.30 4.44
CA TRP A 89 2.59 8.50 4.40
C TRP A 89 2.00 9.62 3.52
N GLY A 90 0.72 9.48 3.18
CA GLY A 90 0.02 10.35 2.25
C GLY A 90 -0.14 11.78 2.75
N ASN A 91 -0.53 12.66 1.82
CA ASN A 91 -0.70 14.07 2.04
C ASN A 91 -1.75 14.35 3.16
N THR A 92 -1.33 15.02 4.24
CA THR A 92 -2.17 15.33 5.41
C THR A 92 -3.10 16.53 5.20
N GLY A 93 -3.09 17.17 4.02
CA GLY A 93 -3.95 18.31 3.68
C GLY A 93 -3.74 18.85 2.27
N PHE A 94 -4.66 19.67 1.76
CA PHE A 94 -4.50 20.32 0.46
C PHE A 94 -3.29 21.28 0.48
N GLY A 95 -2.22 20.99 -0.28
CA GLY A 95 -1.04 21.85 -0.39
C GLY A 95 0.03 21.71 0.69
N THR A 96 0.00 20.65 1.52
CA THR A 96 1.00 20.41 2.56
C THR A 96 2.11 19.45 2.15
N ILE A 97 3.21 19.47 2.91
CA ILE A 97 4.38 18.60 2.74
C ILE A 97 3.94 17.14 3.00
N VAL A 98 4.41 16.22 2.15
CA VAL A 98 4.23 14.77 2.34
C VAL A 98 4.79 14.39 3.71
N SER A 99 4.02 13.66 4.52
CA SER A 99 4.55 13.20 5.81
C SER A 99 5.72 12.24 5.58
N THR A 100 6.81 12.45 6.30
CA THR A 100 7.92 11.50 6.31
C THR A 100 7.57 10.26 7.14
N ARG A 101 6.76 10.42 8.19
CA ARG A 101 6.32 9.36 9.10
C ARG A 101 4.93 8.81 8.79
N ILE A 102 4.70 7.53 9.08
CA ILE A 102 3.39 6.90 8.90
C ILE A 102 2.35 7.50 9.85
N TYR A 103 1.14 7.74 9.35
CA TYR A 103 0.00 8.15 10.16
C TYR A 103 -1.21 7.24 9.97
N THR A 104 -2.13 7.34 10.92
CA THR A 104 -3.33 6.52 10.98
C THR A 104 -4.53 7.42 11.29
N VAL A 105 -5.63 7.21 10.58
CA VAL A 105 -6.90 7.91 10.79
C VAL A 105 -8.03 6.90 10.92
N THR A 106 -8.97 7.17 11.84
CA THR A 106 -10.19 6.39 11.98
C THR A 106 -11.30 6.99 11.12
N LEU A 107 -11.97 6.13 10.36
CA LEU A 107 -13.06 6.47 9.45
C LEU A 107 -14.34 5.76 9.92
N THR A 108 -15.47 6.46 9.84
CA THR A 108 -16.78 5.85 10.08
C THR A 108 -17.40 5.42 8.76
N SER A 109 -17.93 4.19 8.71
CA SER A 109 -18.70 3.71 7.56
C SER A 109 -19.95 4.57 7.37
N VAL A 110 -20.20 5.03 6.15
CA VAL A 110 -21.44 5.71 5.79
C VAL A 110 -22.25 4.76 4.91
N SER A 111 -23.46 4.44 5.35
CA SER A 111 -24.44 3.75 4.49
C SER A 111 -25.15 4.81 3.65
N LEU A 112 -25.18 4.60 2.33
CA LEU A 112 -25.99 5.38 1.39
C LEU A 112 -27.41 4.85 1.32
#